data_AF-A0A0F8UCQ4-F1
#
_entry.id   AF-A0A0F8UCQ4-F1
#
_cell.length_a   1.000
_cell.length_b   1.000
_cell.length_c   1.000
_cell.angle_alpha   90.00
_cell.angle_beta   90.00
_cell.angle_gamma   90.00
#
_symmetry.space_group_name_H-M   'P 1'
#
loop_
_entity.id
_entity.type
_entity.pdbx_description
1 polymer ?
#
loop_
_entity_poly.entity_id
_entity_poly.type
_entity_poly.pdbx_seq_one_letter_code
_entity_poly.pdbx_strand_id
1 'polypeptide(L)'
;MSDQQDSLLSQKSSDSGLHIQLHPLTLLTISDHITRHAARSQQGPIIGALLGQQNGREITVEYAFECIVVESPSGEAQLPNDWFVERVKQFKDVHKAPTLDLIGWWSTAPPSGPTASHLPIHRQILQNHNESAVFLAFHPSQVQGASKNGGKLPLTVYESVYEGESVTESGKAMQVDGEEQSLNIRFRELPYTVETGEAEMIGIDTVARTARNAAAVETSTTGTGALLQKDTQKTEADSKDHFTS
;
A
#
# COMPACT_ATOMS: atom_id res chain seq x y z
N MET A 1 -23.83 11.45 16.71
CA MET A 1 -23.07 10.63 17.65
C MET A 1 -21.84 10.20 16.90
N SER A 2 -20.66 10.63 17.33
CA SER A 2 -19.42 10.35 16.63
C SER A 2 -19.07 8.88 16.89
N ASP A 3 -19.12 8.05 15.85
CA ASP A 3 -18.53 6.71 15.90
C ASP A 3 -17.03 6.88 16.15
N GLN A 4 -16.64 6.74 17.41
CA GLN A 4 -15.26 6.65 17.81
C GLN A 4 -14.78 5.28 17.32
N GLN A 5 -14.37 5.20 16.05
CA GLN A 5 -13.78 3.99 15.49
C GLN A 5 -12.57 3.62 16.34
N ASP A 6 -12.68 2.52 17.07
CA ASP A 6 -11.55 1.97 17.81
C ASP A 6 -10.43 1.67 16.83
N SER A 7 -9.36 2.47 16.90
CA SER A 7 -8.14 2.28 16.12
C SER A 7 -7.67 0.85 16.31
N LEU A 8 -7.30 0.13 15.25
CA LEU A 8 -6.76 -1.24 15.36
C LEU A 8 -5.25 -1.28 15.63
N LEU A 9 -4.59 -0.14 15.76
CA LEU A 9 -3.15 -0.07 16.05
C LEU A 9 -2.88 -0.36 17.52
N SER A 10 -1.98 -1.28 17.82
CA SER A 10 -1.50 -1.48 19.18
C SER A 10 -0.80 -0.22 19.69
N GLN A 11 -0.94 0.06 20.98
CA GLN A 11 -0.16 1.10 21.66
C GLN A 11 1.29 0.67 21.92
N LYS A 12 1.59 -0.62 21.79
CA LYS A 12 2.93 -1.18 21.93
C LYS A 12 3.61 -1.22 20.57
N SER A 13 4.90 -0.91 20.55
CA SER A 13 5.74 -1.15 19.37
C SER A 13 5.90 -2.64 19.12
N SER A 14 6.28 -2.99 17.88
CA SER A 14 6.74 -4.35 17.56
C SER A 14 7.92 -4.76 18.45
N ASP A 15 7.87 -6.00 18.92
CA ASP A 15 8.90 -6.67 19.74
C ASP A 15 9.36 -8.00 19.11
N SER A 16 8.84 -8.36 17.93
CA SER A 16 9.21 -9.58 17.21
C SER A 16 10.63 -9.51 16.62
N GLY A 17 11.12 -8.30 16.39
CA GLY A 17 12.38 -8.04 15.70
C GLY A 17 12.34 -8.39 14.22
N LEU A 18 11.14 -8.54 13.64
CA LEU A 18 10.96 -8.77 12.21
C LEU A 18 11.42 -7.55 11.42
N HIS A 19 12.04 -7.80 10.28
CA HIS A 19 12.46 -6.79 9.33
C HIS A 19 12.02 -7.17 7.93
N ILE A 20 11.36 -6.23 7.24
CA ILE A 20 10.76 -6.48 5.92
C ILE A 20 11.67 -5.93 4.81
N GLN A 21 12.01 -6.76 3.83
CA GLN A 21 12.73 -6.37 2.62
C GLN A 21 11.77 -6.34 1.45
N LEU A 22 11.42 -5.14 0.98
CA LEU A 22 10.46 -4.95 -0.11
C LEU A 22 11.18 -4.89 -1.45
N HIS A 23 10.84 -5.78 -2.37
CA HIS A 23 11.32 -5.69 -3.75
C HIS A 23 10.52 -4.64 -4.55
N PRO A 24 11.18 -3.84 -5.41
CA PRO A 24 10.50 -2.85 -6.25
C PRO A 24 9.41 -3.43 -7.13
N LEU A 25 9.56 -4.65 -7.65
CA LEU A 25 8.53 -5.29 -8.47
C LEU A 25 7.20 -5.41 -7.73
N THR A 26 7.22 -5.76 -6.44
CA THR A 26 6.03 -5.79 -5.59
C THR A 26 5.35 -4.43 -5.54
N LEU A 27 6.12 -3.37 -5.30
CA LEU A 27 5.59 -2.00 -5.21
C LEU A 27 4.98 -1.52 -6.54
N LEU A 28 5.62 -1.84 -7.65
CA LEU A 28 5.12 -1.53 -8.99
C LEU A 28 3.81 -2.28 -9.27
N THR A 29 3.74 -3.56 -8.90
CA THR A 29 2.54 -4.38 -9.09
C THR A 29 1.36 -3.84 -8.30
N ILE A 30 1.57 -3.50 -7.02
CA ILE A 30 0.54 -2.89 -6.18
C ILE A 30 0.07 -1.55 -6.78
N SER A 31 1.02 -0.70 -7.20
CA SER A 31 0.72 0.62 -7.77
C SER A 31 -0.03 0.52 -9.09
N ASP A 32 0.31 -0.45 -9.96
CA ASP A 32 -0.41 -0.72 -11.20
C ASP A 32 -1.86 -1.14 -10.91
N HIS A 33 -2.06 -2.10 -10.01
CA HIS A 33 -3.40 -2.56 -9.66
C HIS A 33 -4.28 -1.40 -9.17
N ILE A 34 -3.79 -0.60 -8.23
CA ILE A 34 -4.51 0.56 -7.69
C ILE A 34 -4.86 1.56 -8.80
N THR A 35 -3.90 1.84 -9.68
CA THR A 35 -4.07 2.79 -10.79
C THR A 35 -5.10 2.27 -11.80
N ARG A 36 -5.05 1.00 -12.17
CA ARG A 36 -6.04 0.36 -13.06
C ARG A 36 -7.43 0.34 -12.46
N HIS A 37 -7.51 0.03 -11.16
CA HIS A 37 -8.77 0.01 -10.43
C HIS A 37 -9.46 1.38 -10.47
N ALA A 38 -8.69 2.44 -10.18
CA ALA A 38 -9.18 3.82 -10.26
C ALA A 38 -9.56 4.22 -11.70
N ALA A 39 -8.69 3.98 -12.67
CA ALA A 39 -8.91 4.36 -14.07
C ALA A 39 -10.13 3.66 -14.69
N ARG A 40 -10.46 2.44 -14.24
CA ARG A 40 -11.61 1.67 -14.68
C ARG A 40 -12.86 1.90 -13.83
N SER A 41 -12.79 2.76 -12.81
CA SER A 41 -13.88 3.00 -11.86
C SER A 41 -14.44 1.71 -11.24
N GLN A 42 -13.54 0.73 -11.02
CA GLN A 42 -13.90 -0.52 -10.35
C GLN A 42 -14.34 -0.22 -8.92
N GLN A 43 -15.21 -1.08 -8.39
CA GLN A 43 -15.79 -0.94 -7.06
C GLN A 43 -15.33 -2.08 -6.16
N GLY A 44 -15.38 -1.83 -4.85
CA GLY A 44 -14.98 -2.80 -3.83
C GLY A 44 -13.54 -2.62 -3.35
N PRO A 45 -13.11 -3.45 -2.41
CA PRO A 45 -11.79 -3.38 -1.82
C PRO A 45 -10.71 -3.88 -2.79
N ILE A 46 -9.56 -3.20 -2.80
CA ILE A 46 -8.38 -3.59 -3.57
C ILE A 46 -7.51 -4.45 -2.67
N ILE A 47 -7.49 -5.76 -2.92
CA ILE A 47 -6.77 -6.73 -2.10
C ILE A 47 -5.85 -7.55 -2.99
N GLY A 48 -4.69 -7.92 -2.45
CA GLY A 48 -3.82 -8.92 -3.06
C GLY A 48 -2.97 -9.67 -2.05
N ALA A 49 -2.25 -10.68 -2.52
CA ALA A 49 -1.36 -11.49 -1.71
C ALA A 49 0.10 -11.18 -2.00
N LEU A 50 0.95 -11.47 -1.01
CA LEU A 50 2.38 -11.26 -1.03
C LEU A 50 3.08 -12.61 -0.93
N LEU A 51 3.99 -12.86 -1.87
CA LEU A 51 4.87 -14.02 -1.85
C LEU A 51 6.32 -13.57 -1.62
N GLY A 52 7.08 -14.41 -0.93
CA GLY A 52 8.42 -14.07 -0.52
C GLY A 52 9.09 -15.20 0.24
N GLN A 53 10.16 -14.86 0.93
CA GLN A 53 10.89 -15.80 1.77
C GLN A 53 10.97 -15.29 3.19
N GLN A 54 11.11 -16.22 4.14
CA GLN A 54 11.39 -15.91 5.53
C GLN A 54 12.68 -16.59 5.96
N ASN A 55 13.69 -15.79 6.26
CA ASN A 55 15.01 -16.21 6.73
C ASN A 55 15.17 -15.76 8.18
N GLY A 56 14.65 -16.57 9.11
CA GLY A 56 14.61 -16.21 10.53
C GLY A 56 13.68 -15.02 10.78
N ARG A 57 14.27 -13.84 11.04
CA ARG A 57 13.53 -12.59 11.30
C ARG A 57 13.47 -11.66 10.09
N GLU A 58 14.17 -11.98 9.01
CA GLU A 58 14.11 -11.22 7.78
C GLU A 58 13.06 -11.84 6.86
N ILE A 59 12.11 -11.02 6.41
CA ILE A 59 11.07 -11.43 5.46
C ILE A 59 11.25 -10.63 4.18
N THR A 60 11.55 -11.31 3.08
CA THR A 60 11.57 -10.70 1.74
C THR A 60 10.16 -10.70 1.16
N VAL A 61 9.80 -9.64 0.45
CA VAL A 61 8.53 -9.49 -0.26
C VAL A 61 8.84 -9.32 -1.75
N GLU A 62 8.91 -10.44 -2.44
CA GLU A 62 9.49 -10.53 -3.79
C GLU A 62 8.46 -10.45 -4.89
N TYR A 63 7.24 -10.90 -4.60
CA TYR A 63 6.16 -10.93 -5.58
C TYR A 63 4.82 -10.58 -4.95
N ALA A 64 3.94 -9.98 -5.74
CA ALA A 64 2.57 -9.70 -5.36
C ALA A 64 1.61 -10.06 -6.49
N PHE A 65 0.40 -10.43 -6.14
CA PHE A 65 -0.67 -10.62 -7.11
C PHE A 65 -2.03 -10.16 -6.57
N GLU A 66 -2.92 -9.84 -7.49
CA GLU A 66 -4.27 -9.33 -7.23
C GLU A 66 -5.20 -10.46 -6.84
N CYS A 67 -6.03 -10.24 -5.82
CA CYS A 67 -7.01 -11.21 -5.36
C CYS A 67 -8.40 -10.96 -5.97
N ILE A 68 -9.12 -12.04 -6.25
CA ILE A 68 -10.58 -11.96 -6.40
C ILE A 68 -11.18 -11.80 -5.01
N VAL A 69 -12.04 -10.81 -4.86
CA VAL A 69 -12.77 -10.54 -3.62
C VAL A 69 -14.26 -10.67 -3.90
N VAL A 70 -14.94 -11.40 -3.02
CA VAL A 70 -16.40 -11.52 -3.03
C VAL A 70 -16.96 -10.96 -1.73
N GLU A 71 -18.20 -10.51 -1.77
CA GLU A 71 -18.92 -10.10 -0.57
C GLU A 71 -19.70 -11.29 -0.02
N SER A 72 -19.50 -11.57 1.26
CA SER A 72 -20.24 -12.59 1.98
C SER A 72 -21.70 -12.16 2.20
N PRO A 73 -22.60 -13.09 2.59
CA PRO A 73 -23.98 -12.73 2.92
C PRO A 73 -24.13 -11.69 4.05
N SER A 74 -23.12 -11.55 4.91
CA SER A 74 -23.05 -10.54 5.98
C SER A 74 -22.48 -9.19 5.53
N GLY A 75 -22.09 -9.04 4.27
CA GLY A 75 -21.50 -7.81 3.73
C GLY A 75 -20.00 -7.69 3.93
N GLU A 76 -19.34 -8.72 4.45
CA GLU A 76 -17.89 -8.72 4.67
C GLU A 76 -17.12 -9.22 3.45
N ALA A 77 -15.98 -8.61 3.16
CA ALA A 77 -15.07 -9.04 2.10
C ALA A 77 -14.47 -10.41 2.41
N GLN A 78 -14.45 -11.29 1.40
CA GLN A 78 -13.90 -12.64 1.50
C GLN A 78 -13.10 -13.02 0.25
N LEU A 79 -12.07 -13.85 0.45
CA LEU A 79 -11.36 -14.51 -0.64
C LEU A 79 -12.02 -15.87 -0.90
N PRO A 80 -12.43 -16.21 -2.14
CA PRO A 80 -12.92 -17.57 -2.41
C PRO A 80 -11.78 -18.58 -2.17
N ASN A 81 -11.95 -19.46 -1.18
CA ASN A 81 -10.87 -20.32 -0.66
C ASN A 81 -10.20 -21.16 -1.76
N ASP A 82 -10.98 -21.91 -2.53
CA ASP A 82 -10.44 -22.83 -3.54
C ASP A 82 -9.68 -22.08 -4.63
N TRP A 83 -10.21 -20.92 -5.04
CA TRP A 83 -9.52 -20.04 -5.98
C TRP A 83 -8.20 -19.52 -5.40
N PHE A 84 -8.20 -19.06 -4.16
CA PHE A 84 -7.01 -18.49 -3.52
C PHE A 84 -5.91 -19.53 -3.33
N VAL A 85 -6.25 -20.72 -2.83
CA VAL A 85 -5.31 -21.84 -2.66
C VAL A 85 -4.69 -22.25 -3.99
N GLU A 86 -5.52 -22.43 -5.03
CA GLU A 86 -5.03 -22.78 -6.36
C GLU A 86 -4.17 -21.66 -6.94
N ARG A 87 -4.55 -20.40 -6.74
CA ARG A 87 -3.77 -19.25 -7.24
C ARG A 87 -2.40 -19.13 -6.58
N VAL A 88 -2.34 -19.29 -5.25
CA VAL A 88 -1.07 -19.34 -4.51
C VAL A 88 -0.21 -20.47 -5.08
N LYS A 89 -0.76 -21.68 -5.20
CA LYS A 89 -0.05 -22.84 -5.74
C LYS A 89 0.53 -22.58 -7.14
N GLN A 90 -0.25 -22.00 -8.06
CA GLN A 90 0.22 -21.66 -9.40
C GLN A 90 1.45 -20.72 -9.37
N PHE A 91 1.46 -19.75 -8.47
CA PHE A 91 2.61 -18.85 -8.34
C PHE A 91 3.81 -19.52 -7.67
N LYS A 92 3.60 -20.39 -6.69
CA LYS A 92 4.67 -21.23 -6.14
C LYS A 92 5.29 -22.13 -7.21
N ASP A 93 4.48 -22.66 -8.12
CA ASP A 93 4.93 -23.55 -9.19
C ASP A 93 5.78 -22.84 -10.26
N VAL A 94 5.64 -21.53 -10.45
CA VAL A 94 6.52 -20.77 -11.37
C VAL A 94 7.79 -20.27 -10.66
N HIS A 95 7.73 -20.03 -9.35
CA HIS A 95 8.86 -19.67 -8.52
C HIS A 95 9.42 -20.90 -7.79
N LYS A 96 10.11 -21.80 -8.50
CA LYS A 96 10.67 -23.04 -7.90
C LYS A 96 12.06 -22.88 -7.30
N ALA A 97 12.80 -21.84 -7.66
CA ALA A 97 14.17 -21.61 -7.22
C ALA A 97 14.54 -20.11 -7.34
N PRO A 98 14.52 -19.34 -6.24
CA PRO A 98 14.02 -19.73 -4.92
C PRO A 98 12.51 -20.05 -4.92
N THR A 99 12.09 -20.93 -3.99
CA THR A 99 10.66 -21.08 -3.69
C THR A 99 10.18 -19.85 -2.92
N LEU A 100 9.08 -19.26 -3.38
CA LEU A 100 8.38 -18.20 -2.67
C LEU A 100 7.14 -18.77 -1.98
N ASP A 101 6.95 -18.42 -0.72
CA ASP A 101 5.80 -18.82 0.09
C ASP A 101 4.86 -17.63 0.32
N LEU A 102 3.60 -17.90 0.68
CA LEU A 102 2.66 -16.86 1.09
C LEU A 102 3.12 -16.29 2.43
N ILE A 103 3.63 -15.06 2.42
CA ILE A 103 4.14 -14.38 3.62
C ILE A 103 3.16 -13.33 4.17
N GLY A 104 2.18 -12.91 3.37
CA GLY A 104 1.31 -11.82 3.74
C GLY A 104 0.31 -11.42 2.66
N TRP A 105 -0.28 -10.27 2.87
CA TRP A 105 -1.27 -9.69 1.97
C TRP A 105 -1.19 -8.16 1.99
N TRP A 106 -1.85 -7.54 1.01
CA TRP A 106 -1.84 -6.10 0.88
C TRP A 106 -3.22 -5.56 0.54
N SER A 107 -3.46 -4.30 0.92
CA SER A 107 -4.67 -3.53 0.61
C SER A 107 -4.37 -2.03 0.69
N THR A 108 -5.29 -1.21 0.19
CA THR A 108 -5.28 0.23 0.50
C THR A 108 -5.85 0.49 1.89
N ALA A 109 -5.25 1.42 2.63
CA ALA A 109 -5.75 1.87 3.92
C ALA A 109 -5.54 3.39 4.09
N PRO A 110 -6.33 4.07 4.96
CA PRO A 110 -6.04 5.45 5.31
C PRO A 110 -4.67 5.57 6.02
N PRO A 111 -4.05 6.76 6.02
CA PRO A 111 -2.82 7.03 6.78
C PRO A 111 -2.88 6.71 8.28
N SER A 112 -4.08 6.65 8.84
CA SER A 112 -4.32 6.27 10.24
C SER A 112 -4.17 4.76 10.51
N GLY A 113 -3.93 3.95 9.48
CA GLY A 113 -3.68 2.52 9.59
C GLY A 113 -4.90 1.63 9.28
N PRO A 114 -4.84 0.34 9.66
CA PRO A 114 -5.89 -0.64 9.40
C PRO A 114 -7.20 -0.29 10.08
N THR A 115 -8.30 -0.56 9.38
CA THR A 115 -9.70 -0.39 9.84
C THR A 115 -10.40 -1.74 9.97
N ALA A 116 -11.58 -1.77 10.62
CA ALA A 116 -12.37 -2.99 10.81
C ALA A 116 -12.67 -3.76 9.50
N SER A 117 -12.79 -3.07 8.36
CA SER A 117 -13.01 -3.72 7.05
C SER A 117 -11.87 -4.64 6.60
N HIS A 118 -10.69 -4.53 7.20
CA HIS A 118 -9.53 -5.39 6.92
C HIS A 118 -9.56 -6.70 7.72
N LEU A 119 -10.29 -6.74 8.85
CA LEU A 119 -10.27 -7.89 9.75
C LEU A 119 -10.81 -9.19 9.13
N PRO A 120 -11.89 -9.19 8.31
CA PRO A 120 -12.39 -10.43 7.72
C PRO A 120 -11.33 -11.14 6.86
N ILE A 121 -10.68 -10.40 5.96
CA ILE A 121 -9.62 -10.92 5.10
C ILE A 121 -8.41 -11.35 5.91
N HIS A 122 -8.00 -10.52 6.87
CA HIS A 122 -6.84 -10.83 7.70
C HIS A 122 -7.05 -12.10 8.54
N ARG A 123 -8.20 -12.24 9.21
CA ARG A 123 -8.57 -13.45 9.95
C ARG A 123 -8.61 -14.67 9.05
N GLN A 124 -9.22 -14.54 7.86
CA GLN A 124 -9.28 -15.62 6.90
C GLN A 124 -7.88 -16.12 6.51
N ILE A 125 -6.93 -15.21 6.27
CA ILE A 125 -5.54 -15.56 5.93
C ILE A 125 -4.83 -16.21 7.12
N LEU A 126 -4.95 -15.64 8.32
CA LEU A 126 -4.34 -16.19 9.53
C LEU A 126 -4.83 -17.62 9.84
N GLN A 127 -6.12 -17.87 9.67
CA GLN A 127 -6.73 -19.16 10.02
C GLN A 127 -6.46 -20.25 8.98
N ASN A 128 -6.46 -19.90 7.69
CA ASN A 128 -6.50 -20.90 6.63
C ASN A 128 -5.18 -21.03 5.85
N HIS A 129 -4.28 -20.06 5.94
CA HIS A 129 -3.16 -19.96 4.99
C HIS A 129 -1.80 -19.66 5.63
N ASN A 130 -1.70 -18.69 6.54
CA ASN A 130 -0.45 -18.35 7.22
C ASN A 130 -0.74 -17.67 8.57
N GLU A 131 -0.41 -18.34 9.68
CA GLU A 131 -0.66 -17.91 11.07
C GLU A 131 0.09 -16.64 11.51
N SER A 132 1.06 -16.17 10.73
CA SER A 132 1.86 -14.97 10.99
C SER A 132 1.98 -14.06 9.76
N ALA A 133 0.92 -14.01 8.94
CA ALA A 133 0.89 -13.21 7.72
C ALA A 133 1.05 -11.71 8.00
N VAL A 134 2.00 -11.07 7.31
CA VAL A 134 2.16 -9.61 7.37
C VAL A 134 1.07 -8.90 6.56
N PHE A 135 0.71 -7.68 6.98
CA PHE A 135 -0.21 -6.82 6.24
C PHE A 135 0.50 -5.57 5.73
N LEU A 136 0.61 -5.42 4.40
CA LEU A 136 1.10 -4.20 3.76
C LEU A 136 -0.07 -3.29 3.41
N ALA A 137 -0.12 -2.14 4.08
CA ALA A 137 -1.10 -1.09 3.80
C ALA A 137 -0.50 -0.02 2.89
N PHE A 138 -1.06 0.15 1.70
CA PHE A 138 -0.73 1.27 0.83
C PHE A 138 -1.64 2.47 1.15
N HIS A 139 -1.11 3.69 1.11
CA HIS A 139 -1.83 4.93 1.44
C HIS A 139 -1.99 5.83 0.20
N PRO A 140 -3.03 5.63 -0.63
CA PRO A 140 -3.21 6.39 -1.87
C PRO A 140 -3.19 7.91 -1.70
N SER A 141 -3.74 8.41 -0.59
CA SER A 141 -3.79 9.86 -0.29
C SER A 141 -2.42 10.49 -0.04
N GLN A 142 -1.39 9.70 0.28
CA GLN A 142 -0.04 10.19 0.54
C GLN A 142 0.84 10.24 -0.71
N VAL A 143 0.40 9.66 -1.84
CA VAL A 143 1.18 9.62 -3.09
C VAL A 143 1.53 11.02 -3.59
N GLN A 144 0.58 11.95 -3.59
CA GLN A 144 0.79 13.34 -4.05
C GLN A 144 1.68 14.16 -3.09
N GLY A 145 1.82 13.73 -1.83
CA GLY A 145 2.64 14.38 -0.81
C GLY A 145 4.04 13.76 -0.63
N ALA A 146 4.34 12.65 -1.29
CA ALA A 146 5.55 11.86 -1.05
C ALA A 146 6.85 12.67 -1.28
N SER A 147 6.89 13.55 -2.28
CA SER A 147 8.04 14.45 -2.51
C SER A 147 8.25 15.49 -1.40
N LYS A 148 7.22 15.85 -0.64
CA LYS A 148 7.32 16.79 0.49
C LYS A 148 7.71 16.10 1.79
N ASN A 149 7.43 14.79 1.91
CA ASN A 149 7.68 13.98 3.10
C ASN A 149 9.05 13.28 3.08
N GLY A 150 10.06 13.91 2.49
CA GLY A 150 11.43 13.38 2.48
C GLY A 150 11.60 12.06 1.71
N GLY A 151 10.72 11.75 0.76
CA GLY A 151 10.83 10.55 -0.08
C GLY A 151 10.41 9.24 0.62
N LYS A 152 9.72 9.30 1.77
CA LYS A 152 9.13 8.11 2.38
C LYS A 152 8.05 7.52 1.46
N LEU A 153 8.10 6.20 1.25
CA LEU A 153 7.08 5.50 0.47
C LEU A 153 5.72 5.60 1.17
N PRO A 154 4.61 5.75 0.42
CA PRO A 154 3.26 5.90 0.96
C PRO A 154 2.68 4.55 1.37
N LEU A 155 3.39 3.83 2.24
CA LEU A 155 2.97 2.52 2.75
C LEU A 155 3.49 2.28 4.17
N THR A 156 2.80 1.38 4.85
CA THR A 156 3.18 0.85 6.17
C THR A 156 3.01 -0.67 6.16
N VAL A 157 3.92 -1.40 6.81
CA VAL A 157 3.81 -2.86 6.97
C VAL A 157 3.51 -3.16 8.42
N TYR A 158 2.61 -4.11 8.66
CA TYR A 158 2.16 -4.49 10.00
C TYR A 158 2.34 -5.98 10.25
N GLU A 159 2.69 -6.32 11.48
CA GLU A 159 2.37 -7.63 12.07
C GLU A 159 1.09 -7.51 12.91
N SER A 160 0.44 -8.65 13.13
CA SER A 160 -0.72 -8.76 14.00
C SER A 160 -0.39 -9.45 15.31
N VAL A 161 -0.95 -8.94 16.40
CA VAL A 161 -0.87 -9.54 17.73
C VAL A 161 -2.27 -9.68 18.31
N TYR A 162 -2.44 -10.66 19.18
CA TYR A 162 -3.64 -10.82 19.99
C TYR A 162 -3.46 -10.07 21.31
N GLU A 163 -4.26 -9.04 21.54
CA GLU A 163 -4.28 -8.31 22.82
C GLU A 163 -5.64 -8.53 23.48
N GLY A 164 -5.63 -8.92 24.75
CA GLY A 164 -6.85 -8.97 25.55
C GLY A 164 -7.37 -7.55 25.78
N GLU A 165 -8.68 -7.41 25.86
CA GLU A 165 -9.31 -6.17 26.33
C GLU A 165 -8.93 -5.98 27.80
N SER A 166 -7.82 -5.27 28.04
CA SER A 166 -7.44 -4.90 29.39
C SER A 166 -8.52 -3.96 29.90
N VAL A 167 -9.36 -4.47 30.80
CA VAL A 167 -10.28 -3.70 31.64
C VAL A 167 -9.60 -2.39 32.01
N THR A 168 -10.11 -1.29 31.48
CA THR A 168 -9.63 0.06 31.78
C THR A 168 -9.56 0.24 33.30
N GLU A 169 -8.45 0.78 33.75
CA GLU A 169 -8.13 1.22 35.11
C GLU A 169 -9.34 1.49 36.01
N SER A 170 -9.71 0.50 36.82
CA SER A 170 -10.38 0.68 38.11
C SER A 170 -10.12 -0.58 38.92
N GLY A 171 -9.07 -0.52 39.74
CA GLY A 171 -8.55 -1.65 40.48
C GLY A 171 -9.62 -2.50 41.16
N LYS A 172 -9.78 -3.72 40.64
CA LYS A 172 -10.17 -4.93 41.35
C LYS A 172 -9.94 -6.09 40.38
N ALA A 173 -8.79 -6.74 40.51
CA ALA A 173 -8.58 -8.05 39.94
C ALA A 173 -9.56 -9.02 40.62
N MET A 174 -10.76 -9.15 40.07
CA MET A 174 -11.63 -10.27 40.37
C MET A 174 -11.37 -11.28 39.27
N GLN A 175 -10.59 -12.30 39.62
CA GLN A 175 -10.47 -13.53 38.85
C GLN A 175 -11.87 -14.15 38.85
N VAL A 176 -12.63 -13.94 37.78
CA VAL A 176 -13.86 -14.69 37.51
C VAL A 176 -13.46 -15.85 36.61
N ASP A 177 -13.59 -17.04 37.17
CA ASP A 177 -13.32 -18.33 36.58
C ASP A 177 -14.31 -18.57 35.42
N GLY A 178 -13.81 -18.66 34.18
CA GLY A 178 -14.58 -19.23 33.06
C GLY A 178 -14.99 -18.31 31.88
N GLU A 179 -14.59 -17.04 31.81
CA GLU A 179 -14.78 -16.24 30.58
C GLU A 179 -13.50 -16.23 29.75
N GLU A 180 -13.55 -16.83 28.55
CA GLU A 180 -12.49 -16.71 27.54
C GLU A 180 -12.22 -15.23 27.31
N GLN A 181 -11.02 -14.75 27.68
CA GLN A 181 -10.60 -13.41 27.34
C GLN A 181 -10.71 -13.26 25.82
N SER A 182 -11.64 -12.43 25.35
CA SER A 182 -11.81 -12.18 23.92
C SER A 182 -10.55 -11.44 23.42
N LEU A 183 -9.64 -12.19 22.83
CA LEU A 183 -8.41 -11.68 22.26
C LEU A 183 -8.74 -10.94 20.96
N ASN A 184 -8.45 -9.64 20.93
CA ASN A 184 -8.66 -8.79 19.76
C ASN A 184 -7.37 -8.69 18.96
N ILE A 185 -7.50 -8.74 17.63
CA ILE A 185 -6.37 -8.51 16.73
C ILE A 185 -6.02 -7.02 16.76
N ARG A 186 -4.75 -6.74 17.01
CA ARG A 186 -4.13 -5.42 16.95
C ARG A 186 -2.94 -5.45 15.99
N PHE A 187 -2.67 -4.34 15.33
CA PHE A 187 -1.57 -4.22 14.38
C PHE A 187 -0.41 -3.43 14.97
N ARG A 188 0.81 -3.91 14.76
CA ARG A 188 2.06 -3.23 15.12
C ARG A 188 2.85 -2.96 13.86
N GLU A 189 3.38 -1.75 13.74
CA GLU A 189 4.23 -1.39 12.58
C GLU A 189 5.54 -2.16 12.60
N LEU A 190 5.92 -2.68 11.44
CA LEU A 190 7.19 -3.33 11.19
C LEU A 190 8.14 -2.40 10.42
N PRO A 191 9.44 -2.41 10.75
CA PRO A 191 10.43 -1.73 9.94
C PRO A 191 10.57 -2.42 8.59
N TYR A 192 10.85 -1.63 7.55
CA TYR A 192 11.15 -2.16 6.22
C TYR A 192 12.30 -1.41 5.56
N THR A 193 12.97 -2.10 4.64
CA THR A 193 13.90 -1.53 3.66
C THR A 193 13.45 -1.91 2.26
N VAL A 194 13.79 -1.09 1.27
CA VAL A 194 13.65 -1.49 -0.13
C VAL A 194 14.93 -2.20 -0.53
N GLU A 195 14.83 -3.44 -0.98
CA GLU A 195 15.95 -4.22 -1.46
C GLU A 195 15.78 -4.47 -2.95
N THR A 196 16.85 -4.31 -3.71
CA THR A 196 16.82 -4.46 -5.16
C THR A 196 17.90 -5.44 -5.58
N GLY A 197 17.52 -6.52 -6.26
CA GLY A 197 18.49 -7.34 -7.00
C GLY A 197 19.16 -6.52 -8.11
N GLU A 198 20.29 -6.99 -8.65
CA GLU A 198 21.04 -6.27 -9.70
C GLU A 198 20.17 -5.90 -10.91
N ALA A 199 19.37 -6.87 -11.39
CA ALA A 199 18.47 -6.67 -12.52
C ALA A 199 17.36 -5.65 -12.19
N GLU A 200 16.77 -5.71 -11.00
CA GLU A 200 15.75 -4.75 -10.58
C GLU A 200 16.33 -3.35 -10.42
N MET A 201 17.53 -3.22 -9.84
CA MET A 201 18.22 -1.95 -9.68
C MET A 201 18.42 -1.25 -11.03
N ILE A 202 18.90 -1.98 -12.03
CA ILE A 202 19.10 -1.46 -13.40
C ILE A 202 17.75 -1.06 -14.03
N GLY A 203 16.73 -1.91 -13.88
CA GLY A 203 15.39 -1.64 -14.39
C GLY A 203 14.79 -0.37 -13.79
N ILE A 204 14.85 -0.23 -12.46
CA ILE A 204 14.34 0.93 -11.73
C ILE A 204 15.12 2.20 -12.09
N ASP A 205 16.45 2.16 -12.18
CA ASP A 205 17.26 3.33 -12.58
C ASP A 205 16.88 3.80 -14.00
N THR A 206 16.64 2.86 -14.91
CA THR A 206 16.21 3.16 -16.29
C THR A 206 14.84 3.83 -16.32
N VAL A 207 13.86 3.30 -15.58
CA VAL A 207 12.51 3.88 -15.48
C VAL A 207 12.56 5.26 -14.84
N ALA A 208 13.33 5.42 -13.75
CA ALA A 208 13.46 6.68 -13.03
C ALA A 208 14.17 7.77 -13.87
N ARG A 209 15.17 7.41 -14.68
CA ARG A 209 15.79 8.35 -15.65
C ARG A 209 14.80 8.76 -16.73
N THR A 210 14.06 7.79 -17.27
CA THR A 210 13.08 8.06 -18.34
C THR A 210 11.97 8.98 -17.85
N ALA A 211 11.43 8.74 -16.64
CA ALA A 211 10.42 9.60 -16.02
C ALA A 211 10.92 11.03 -15.80
N ARG A 212 12.18 11.20 -15.35
CA ARG A 212 12.81 12.53 -15.19
C ARG A 212 12.95 13.26 -16.53
N ASN A 213 13.36 12.56 -17.58
CA ASN A 213 13.49 13.14 -18.91
C ASN A 213 12.12 13.57 -19.46
N ALA A 214 11.09 12.75 -19.29
CA ALA A 214 9.72 13.10 -19.70
C ALA A 214 9.20 14.36 -18.97
N ALA A 215 9.38 14.43 -17.65
CA ALA A 215 9.00 15.61 -16.86
C ALA A 215 9.79 16.88 -17.26
N ALA A 216 11.07 16.74 -17.64
CA ALA A 216 11.89 17.84 -18.16
C ALA A 216 11.39 18.34 -19.53
N VAL A 217 10.85 17.46 -20.38
CA VAL A 217 10.24 17.84 -21.65
C VAL A 217 8.94 18.60 -21.42
N GLU A 218 8.04 18.12 -20.56
CA GLU A 218 6.76 18.79 -20.27
C GLU A 218 6.94 20.22 -19.71
N THR A 219 7.95 20.41 -18.87
CA THR A 219 8.33 21.74 -18.33
C THR A 219 8.93 22.67 -19.39
N SER A 220 9.65 22.14 -20.38
CA SER A 220 10.19 22.94 -21.50
C SER A 220 9.10 23.41 -22.49
N THR A 221 8.04 22.62 -22.71
CA THR A 221 6.89 22.98 -23.55
C THR A 221 5.92 23.96 -22.90
N THR A 222 5.83 23.97 -21.57
CA THR A 222 5.00 24.94 -20.83
C THR A 222 5.70 26.30 -20.66
N GLY A 223 7.03 26.35 -20.74
CA GLY A 223 7.81 27.60 -20.75
C GLY A 223 7.76 28.39 -22.07
N THR A 224 7.39 27.75 -23.19
CA THR A 224 7.34 28.39 -24.51
C THR A 224 5.99 29.07 -24.83
N GLY A 225 4.93 28.77 -24.07
CA GLY A 225 3.61 29.42 -24.22
C GLY A 225 3.54 30.86 -23.67
N ALA A 226 4.47 31.27 -22.81
CA ALA A 226 4.48 32.61 -22.21
C ALA A 226 5.21 33.67 -23.06
N LEU A 227 5.89 33.28 -24.14
CA LEU A 227 6.67 34.20 -24.99
C LEU A 227 5.90 34.71 -26.21
N LEU A 228 4.74 34.13 -26.56
CA LEU A 228 3.99 34.50 -27.77
C LEU A 228 2.88 35.55 -27.56
N GLN A 229 2.66 36.05 -26.34
CA GLN A 229 1.66 37.12 -26.09
C GLN A 229 2.26 38.53 -25.96
N LYS A 230 3.59 38.71 -26.09
CA LYS A 230 4.22 40.04 -25.94
C LYS A 230 4.42 40.81 -27.25
N ASP A 231 4.22 40.19 -28.41
CA ASP A 231 4.48 40.82 -29.72
C ASP A 231 3.24 41.37 -30.44
N THR A 232 2.02 41.21 -29.91
CA THR A 232 0.80 41.73 -30.59
C THR A 232 0.36 43.11 -30.10
N GLN A 233 0.98 43.69 -29.07
CA GLN A 233 0.61 45.04 -28.57
C GLN A 233 1.49 46.19 -29.07
N LYS A 234 2.47 45.94 -29.96
CA LYS A 234 3.40 46.98 -30.42
C LYS A 234 3.19 47.50 -31.84
N THR A 235 2.15 47.04 -32.54
CA THR A 235 1.96 47.37 -33.99
C THR A 235 0.76 48.27 -34.30
N GLU A 236 -0.03 48.71 -33.31
CA GLU A 236 -1.18 49.63 -33.55
C GLU A 236 -0.93 51.10 -33.15
N ALA A 237 0.26 51.47 -32.70
CA ALA A 237 0.56 52.84 -32.26
C ALA A 237 1.21 53.75 -33.31
N ASP A 238 1.47 53.27 -34.54
CA ASP A 238 2.27 54.01 -35.54
C ASP A 238 1.51 54.40 -36.82
N SER A 239 0.17 54.46 -36.76
CA SER A 239 -0.65 54.88 -37.92
C SER A 239 -1.61 56.04 -37.61
N LYS A 240 -1.19 56.97 -36.76
CA LYS A 240 -1.80 58.30 -36.63
C LYS A 240 -0.69 59.33 -36.47
N ASP A 241 -0.14 59.78 -37.59
CA ASP A 241 0.40 61.14 -37.76
C ASP A 241 0.93 61.33 -39.19
N HIS A 242 0.02 61.30 -40.18
CA HIS A 242 0.29 62.03 -41.43
C HIS A 242 -1.00 62.23 -42.25
N PHE A 243 -1.83 63.21 -41.90
CA PHE A 243 -2.54 64.07 -42.88
C PHE A 243 -3.31 65.20 -42.17
N THR A 244 -2.77 66.42 -42.19
CA THR A 244 -3.54 67.66 -42.42
C THR A 244 -2.58 68.84 -42.60
N SER A 245 -2.79 69.53 -43.73
CA SER A 245 -2.49 70.92 -44.12
C SER A 245 -1.41 71.72 -43.41
#